data_AF-A0A672KL78-F1
#
_entry.id   AF-A0A672KL78-F1
#
_cell.length_a   1.000
_cell.length_b   1.000
_cell.length_c   1.000
_cell.angle_alpha   90.00
_cell.angle_beta   90.00
_cell.angle_gamma   90.00
#
_symmetry.space_group_name_H-M   'P 1'
#
loop_
_entity.id
_entity.type
_entity.pdbx_description
1 polymer ?
#
loop_
_entity_poly.entity_id
_entity_poly.type
_entity_poly.pdbx_seq_one_letter_code
_entity_poly.pdbx_strand_id
1 'polypeptide(L)'
;SDEDVDDSSEFVKFFPSFIWAVRDFTLERKIDGKDATENDYLEFALKLKHGSLNIYNLPRECIQKFFPSRTCFTFPFPTAPENVSHLERLDLADLSTEFLEVTGRFCTFVFDQSDVKKLKDGYTVTGRVLGHLAKMYMDTISSGAVPCLENAVIAMAMIENQAAVKEGFEVYQSGMEKLKNSFPLELKVVSSEHQRLSSMATQTFMTRSFRDTDGKHLKSLEVGWISFNELFDGYLCQNEQAEAVLEEFLKQKSVDSKAILQADKKLTEKEKKIKGTTKEETQRQLQEKMEAERQSNEERMIQMKEKMDEEMRLQREEAQRAMDSKLREQAALLEKGFQEKADRMSQEMEEFKRQNAEAESNRVREFAELLENSSKRNEESMAMMMQQHREQMKALQQQMRARSAGGCCIL
;
A
#
# COMPACT_ATOMS: atom_id res chain seq x y z
N SER A 1 3.46 -7.76 36.62
CA SER A 1 4.85 -7.64 36.15
C SER A 1 4.83 -8.21 34.76
N ASP A 2 4.73 -7.33 33.77
CA ASP A 2 4.76 -7.72 32.36
C ASP A 2 6.13 -8.36 32.14
N GLU A 3 6.13 -9.68 31.97
CA GLU A 3 7.29 -10.37 31.44
C GLU A 3 7.51 -9.78 30.05
N ASP A 4 8.61 -9.03 29.88
CA ASP A 4 9.11 -8.60 28.58
C ASP A 4 9.16 -9.83 27.68
N VAL A 5 8.14 -9.99 26.83
CA VAL A 5 8.08 -11.06 25.84
C VAL A 5 9.33 -10.89 24.99
N ASP A 6 10.21 -11.89 25.01
CA ASP A 6 11.45 -11.90 24.20
C ASP A 6 11.08 -11.94 22.70
N ASP A 7 10.81 -10.77 22.14
CA ASP A 7 10.46 -10.56 20.73
C ASP A 7 11.67 -10.77 19.79
N SER A 8 12.82 -11.19 20.34
CA SER A 8 14.02 -11.47 19.55
C SER A 8 13.85 -12.59 18.52
N SER A 9 12.80 -13.41 18.68
CA SER A 9 12.43 -14.45 17.72
C SER A 9 11.89 -13.88 16.39
N GLU A 10 11.40 -12.65 16.37
CA GLU A 10 10.85 -11.95 15.20
C GLU A 10 11.93 -11.22 14.38
N PHE A 11 13.10 -10.95 14.97
CA PHE A 11 14.17 -10.15 14.35
C PHE A 11 14.62 -10.71 13.00
N VAL A 12 14.65 -12.05 12.88
CA VAL A 12 15.03 -12.77 11.66
C VAL A 12 14.14 -12.44 10.46
N LYS A 13 12.91 -11.94 10.66
CA LYS A 13 12.01 -11.52 9.57
C LYS A 13 12.55 -10.29 8.84
N PHE A 14 13.10 -9.32 9.57
CA PHE A 14 13.38 -7.97 9.05
C PHE A 14 14.85 -7.52 9.20
N PHE A 15 15.69 -8.30 9.88
CA PHE A 15 17.14 -8.05 9.94
C PHE A 15 17.78 -8.32 8.57
N PRO A 16 18.84 -7.55 8.22
CA PRO A 16 19.51 -7.71 6.93
C PRO A 16 20.32 -9.01 6.86
N SER A 17 20.83 -9.34 5.67
CA SER A 17 21.91 -10.31 5.53
C SER A 17 23.16 -9.87 6.31
N PHE A 18 23.83 -10.80 6.99
CA PHE A 18 25.07 -10.52 7.72
C PHE A 18 26.29 -10.77 6.82
N ILE A 19 27.14 -9.77 6.62
CA ILE A 19 28.40 -9.93 5.89
C ILE A 19 29.57 -9.63 6.83
N TRP A 20 30.41 -10.63 7.11
CA TRP A 20 31.64 -10.44 7.87
C TRP A 20 32.82 -10.20 6.92
N ALA A 21 33.23 -8.94 6.80
CA ALA A 21 34.46 -8.56 6.12
C ALA A 21 35.64 -8.59 7.09
N VAL A 22 36.43 -9.67 7.06
CA VAL A 22 37.60 -9.85 7.92
C VAL A 22 38.82 -9.25 7.23
N ARG A 23 39.30 -8.12 7.73
CA ARG A 23 40.45 -7.39 7.18
C ARG A 23 41.77 -7.99 7.69
N ASP A 24 42.82 -7.81 6.89
CA ASP A 24 44.20 -8.19 7.23
C ASP A 24 44.30 -9.67 7.69
N PHE A 25 43.66 -10.56 6.95
CA PHE A 25 43.54 -11.97 7.29
C PHE A 25 44.87 -12.70 7.13
N THR A 26 45.36 -13.33 8.21
CA THR A 26 46.70 -13.96 8.25
C THR A 26 46.67 -15.47 8.45
N LEU A 27 45.50 -16.10 8.57
CA LEU A 27 45.41 -17.54 8.79
C LEU A 27 45.47 -18.29 7.45
N GLU A 28 46.05 -19.49 7.43
CA GLU A 28 46.06 -20.37 6.24
C GLU A 28 44.66 -20.85 5.79
N ARG A 29 43.59 -20.47 6.51
CA ARG A 29 42.20 -20.91 6.28
C ARG A 29 42.07 -22.43 6.15
N LYS A 30 42.69 -23.16 7.10
CA LYS A 30 42.54 -24.61 7.23
C LYS A 30 41.79 -24.99 8.49
N ILE A 31 40.84 -25.91 8.35
CA ILE A 31 40.08 -26.50 9.47
C ILE A 31 40.38 -28.00 9.45
N ASP A 32 40.88 -28.53 10.57
CA ASP A 32 41.28 -29.94 10.70
C ASP A 32 42.26 -30.39 9.59
N GLY A 33 43.17 -29.49 9.20
CA GLY A 33 44.20 -29.72 8.18
C GLY A 33 43.72 -29.66 6.73
N LYS A 34 42.43 -29.36 6.48
CA LYS A 34 41.84 -29.23 5.14
C LYS A 34 41.57 -27.77 4.81
N ASP A 35 41.74 -27.41 3.54
CA ASP A 35 41.39 -26.08 3.05
C ASP A 35 39.89 -25.82 3.27
N ALA A 36 39.59 -24.65 3.81
CA ALA A 36 38.24 -24.21 4.13
C ALA A 36 37.87 -23.00 3.25
N THR A 37 36.59 -22.85 2.94
CA THR A 37 36.08 -21.62 2.32
C THR A 37 35.97 -20.50 3.35
N GLU A 38 35.74 -19.26 2.89
CA GLU A 38 35.49 -18.11 3.77
C GLU A 38 34.24 -18.33 4.65
N ASN A 39 33.23 -18.99 4.10
CA ASN A 39 32.01 -19.36 4.83
C ASN A 39 32.24 -20.52 5.81
N ASP A 40 33.05 -21.52 5.46
CA ASP A 40 33.42 -22.59 6.41
C ASP A 40 34.17 -22.01 7.63
N TYR A 41 35.04 -21.02 7.39
CA TYR A 41 35.71 -20.29 8.46
C TYR A 41 34.72 -19.54 9.36
N LEU A 42 33.71 -18.88 8.78
CA LEU A 42 32.64 -18.22 9.54
C LEU A 42 31.86 -19.20 10.41
N GLU A 43 31.42 -20.32 9.83
CA GLU A 43 30.66 -21.34 10.56
C GLU A 43 31.50 -21.99 11.66
N PHE A 44 32.81 -22.15 11.44
CA PHE A 44 33.74 -22.56 12.48
C PHE A 44 33.84 -21.53 13.61
N ALA A 45 33.99 -20.24 13.29
CA ALA A 45 34.09 -19.16 14.27
C ALA A 45 32.81 -19.03 15.13
N LEU A 46 31.65 -19.35 14.55
CA LEU A 46 30.35 -19.33 15.20
C LEU A 46 30.00 -20.62 15.96
N LYS A 47 30.88 -21.63 15.99
CA LYS A 47 30.63 -22.85 16.78
C LYS A 47 30.43 -22.52 18.25
N LEU A 48 29.32 -23.02 18.79
CA LEU A 48 29.01 -22.98 20.21
C LEU A 48 29.87 -23.98 20.98
N LYS A 49 30.15 -23.67 22.24
CA LYS A 49 30.86 -24.56 23.16
C LYS A 49 29.89 -25.16 24.17
N HIS A 50 30.12 -26.43 24.53
CA HIS A 50 29.39 -27.08 25.63
C HIS A 50 29.76 -26.43 26.98
N GLY A 51 28.79 -26.45 27.91
CA GLY A 51 28.89 -25.80 29.22
C GLY A 51 28.30 -24.38 29.28
N SER A 52 28.18 -23.84 30.50
CA SER A 52 27.58 -22.53 30.79
C SER A 52 28.54 -21.36 30.51
N LEU A 53 28.94 -21.19 29.25
CA LEU A 53 29.81 -20.11 28.79
C LEU A 53 29.00 -18.99 28.10
N ASN A 54 28.06 -18.37 28.82
CA ASN A 54 27.15 -17.36 28.23
C ASN A 54 27.91 -16.24 27.50
N ILE A 55 29.03 -15.75 28.03
CA ILE A 55 29.84 -14.70 27.37
C ILE A 55 30.36 -15.14 25.99
N TYR A 56 30.69 -16.42 25.82
CA TYR A 56 31.18 -16.95 24.55
C TYR A 56 30.04 -17.32 23.59
N ASN A 57 28.99 -17.97 24.10
CA ASN A 57 27.90 -18.50 23.27
C ASN A 57 26.90 -17.41 22.86
N LEU A 58 26.53 -16.49 23.75
CA LEU A 58 25.49 -15.49 23.49
C LEU A 58 25.71 -14.68 22.20
N PRO A 59 26.89 -14.05 21.94
CA PRO A 59 27.07 -13.30 20.70
C PRO A 59 26.98 -14.18 19.44
N ARG A 60 27.39 -15.44 19.53
CA ARG A 60 27.30 -16.41 18.41
C ARG A 60 25.85 -16.81 18.16
N GLU A 61 25.12 -17.06 19.23
CA GLU A 61 23.68 -17.35 19.17
C GLU A 61 22.91 -16.16 18.60
N CYS A 62 23.25 -14.92 18.99
CA CYS A 62 22.63 -13.72 18.41
C CYS A 62 22.88 -13.64 16.89
N ILE A 63 24.11 -13.88 16.42
CA ILE A 63 24.41 -13.87 14.98
C ILE A 63 23.62 -14.98 14.26
N GLN A 64 23.55 -16.17 14.85
CA GLN A 64 22.82 -17.31 14.30
C GLN A 64 21.30 -17.09 14.26
N LYS A 65 20.74 -16.52 15.33
CA LYS A 65 19.30 -16.34 15.52
C LYS A 65 18.75 -15.12 14.79
N PHE A 66 19.46 -13.99 14.80
CA PHE A 66 18.90 -12.71 14.33
C PHE A 66 19.07 -12.47 12.84
N PHE A 67 20.10 -13.03 12.20
CA PHE A 67 20.38 -12.78 10.80
C PHE A 67 19.96 -13.98 9.93
N PRO A 68 19.05 -13.79 8.94
CA PRO A 68 18.50 -14.89 8.15
C PRO A 68 19.52 -15.57 7.23
N SER A 69 20.59 -14.83 6.91
CA SER A 69 21.70 -15.29 6.09
C SER A 69 22.99 -14.67 6.60
N ARG A 70 24.10 -15.37 6.36
CA ARG A 70 25.43 -14.89 6.72
C ARG A 70 26.47 -15.31 5.68
N THR A 71 27.44 -14.44 5.42
CA THR A 71 28.51 -14.67 4.45
C THR A 71 29.79 -14.01 4.95
N CYS A 72 30.95 -14.54 4.57
CA CYS A 72 32.25 -14.04 4.99
C CYS A 72 33.16 -13.76 3.79
N PHE A 73 33.95 -12.70 3.93
CA PHE A 73 35.04 -12.35 3.02
C PHE A 73 36.30 -12.09 3.84
N THR A 74 37.38 -12.75 3.48
CA THR A 74 38.70 -12.60 4.10
C THR A 74 39.58 -11.78 3.18
N PHE A 75 39.99 -10.60 3.62
CA PHE A 75 40.83 -9.69 2.85
C PHE A 75 42.28 -9.83 3.32
N PRO A 76 43.23 -10.09 2.41
CA PRO A 76 44.65 -10.00 2.75
C PRO A 76 45.03 -8.52 2.99
N PHE A 77 46.27 -8.29 3.40
CA PHE A 77 46.79 -6.92 3.48
C PHE A 77 46.70 -6.23 2.11
N PRO A 78 46.21 -4.98 2.04
CA PRO A 78 46.04 -4.28 0.78
C PRO A 78 47.38 -3.87 0.12
N THR A 79 48.40 -3.64 0.93
CA THR A 79 49.74 -3.21 0.53
C THR A 79 50.73 -3.57 1.66
N ALA A 80 52.03 -3.37 1.43
CA ALA A 80 53.05 -3.47 2.46
C ALA A 80 52.81 -2.47 3.62
N PRO A 81 53.16 -2.81 4.87
CA PRO A 81 52.81 -2.04 6.06
C PRO A 81 53.22 -0.57 6.04
N GLU A 82 54.32 -0.24 5.38
CA GLU A 82 54.89 1.11 5.32
C GLU A 82 53.97 2.06 4.52
N ASN A 83 53.24 1.52 3.55
CA ASN A 83 52.37 2.28 2.65
C ASN A 83 50.93 2.42 3.15
N VAL A 84 50.53 1.67 4.21
CA VAL A 84 49.14 1.66 4.71
C VAL A 84 48.67 3.05 5.15
N SER A 85 49.57 3.88 5.69
CA SER A 85 49.25 5.27 6.09
C SER A 85 48.93 6.19 4.91
N HIS A 86 49.21 5.76 3.68
CA HIS A 86 48.98 6.50 2.44
C HIS A 86 47.99 5.79 1.51
N LEU A 87 47.26 4.78 2.00
CA LEU A 87 46.42 3.87 1.21
C LEU A 87 45.44 4.58 0.27
N GLU A 88 44.80 5.68 0.69
CA GLU A 88 43.85 6.45 -0.15
C GLU A 88 44.50 7.16 -1.35
N ARG A 89 45.83 7.32 -1.33
CA ARG A 89 46.59 8.01 -2.39
C ARG A 89 47.36 7.06 -3.30
N LEU A 90 47.37 5.76 -2.97
CA LEU A 90 48.06 4.76 -3.77
C LEU A 90 47.29 4.51 -5.07
N ASP A 91 48.02 4.25 -6.15
CA ASP A 91 47.42 3.78 -7.38
C ASP A 91 47.01 2.30 -7.24
N LEU A 92 46.04 1.85 -8.02
CA LEU A 92 45.61 0.44 -8.01
C LEU A 92 46.76 -0.53 -8.30
N ALA A 93 47.76 -0.09 -9.06
CA ALA A 93 48.95 -0.89 -9.37
C ALA A 93 49.86 -1.13 -8.15
N ASP A 94 49.76 -0.30 -7.12
CA ASP A 94 50.51 -0.41 -5.87
C ASP A 94 49.81 -1.30 -4.83
N LEU A 95 48.59 -1.76 -5.14
CA LEU A 95 47.82 -2.66 -4.28
C LEU A 95 48.09 -4.12 -4.62
N SER A 96 47.98 -4.98 -3.60
CA SER A 96 48.04 -6.42 -3.76
C SER A 96 46.97 -6.91 -4.75
N THR A 97 47.38 -7.70 -5.75
CA THR A 97 46.46 -8.30 -6.73
C THR A 97 45.41 -9.17 -6.04
N GLU A 98 45.80 -9.96 -5.03
CA GLU A 98 44.86 -10.79 -4.27
C GLU A 98 43.85 -9.95 -3.49
N PHE A 99 44.29 -8.81 -2.94
CA PHE A 99 43.38 -7.86 -2.28
C PHE A 99 42.35 -7.31 -3.28
N LEU A 100 42.81 -6.87 -4.46
CA LEU A 100 41.94 -6.35 -5.52
C LEU A 100 40.93 -7.40 -6.00
N GLU A 101 41.35 -8.66 -6.15
CA GLU A 101 40.47 -9.77 -6.53
C GLU A 101 39.37 -9.99 -5.49
N VAL A 102 39.71 -10.02 -4.19
CA VAL A 102 38.73 -10.17 -3.11
C VAL A 102 37.81 -8.94 -3.05
N THR A 103 38.33 -7.72 -3.20
CA THR A 103 37.53 -6.49 -3.26
C THR A 103 36.54 -6.53 -4.43
N GLY A 104 36.98 -6.96 -5.61
CA GLY A 104 36.10 -7.13 -6.77
C GLY A 104 34.96 -8.11 -6.48
N ARG A 105 35.27 -9.31 -5.98
CA ARG A 105 34.25 -10.31 -5.59
C ARG A 105 33.30 -9.78 -4.53
N PHE A 106 33.81 -9.10 -3.51
CA PHE A 106 33.01 -8.51 -2.44
C PHE A 106 32.05 -7.45 -2.99
N CYS A 107 32.55 -6.50 -3.79
CA CYS A 107 31.72 -5.46 -4.39
C CYS A 107 30.63 -6.06 -5.29
N THR A 108 30.99 -6.99 -6.18
CA THR A 108 30.02 -7.70 -7.02
C THR A 108 28.97 -8.41 -6.17
N PHE A 109 29.38 -9.14 -5.14
CA PHE A 109 28.45 -9.81 -4.24
C PHE A 109 27.50 -8.82 -3.55
N VAL A 110 28.02 -7.71 -3.02
CA VAL A 110 27.19 -6.69 -2.37
C VAL A 110 26.20 -6.07 -3.35
N PHE A 111 26.60 -5.77 -4.59
CA PHE A 111 25.70 -5.20 -5.59
C PHE A 111 24.64 -6.20 -6.08
N ASP A 112 25.00 -7.47 -6.23
CA ASP A 112 24.12 -8.49 -6.80
C ASP A 112 23.20 -9.14 -5.76
N GLN A 113 23.66 -9.28 -4.51
CA GLN A 113 22.98 -10.06 -3.46
C GLN A 113 22.38 -9.20 -2.34
N SER A 114 22.62 -7.90 -2.31
CA SER A 114 21.96 -7.03 -1.33
C SER A 114 20.51 -6.80 -1.71
N ASP A 115 19.60 -7.35 -0.91
CA ASP A 115 18.17 -7.10 -1.05
C ASP A 115 17.82 -5.64 -0.75
N VAL A 116 16.78 -5.15 -1.43
CA VAL A 116 16.12 -3.90 -1.06
C VAL A 116 15.66 -4.00 0.40
N LYS A 117 15.96 -2.96 1.21
CA LYS A 117 15.60 -2.96 2.63
C LYS A 117 14.09 -3.09 2.81
N LYS A 118 13.69 -4.08 3.62
CA LYS A 118 12.30 -4.30 4.03
C LYS A 118 12.12 -4.11 5.53
N LEU A 119 10.90 -3.72 5.92
CA LEU A 119 10.40 -3.70 7.29
C LEU A 119 9.61 -4.99 7.56
N LYS A 120 9.14 -5.18 8.80
CA LYS A 120 8.16 -6.23 9.15
C LYS A 120 6.98 -6.15 8.18
N ASP A 121 6.45 -7.31 7.80
CA ASP A 121 5.39 -7.49 6.81
C ASP A 121 5.83 -7.28 5.34
N GLY A 122 7.14 -7.31 5.07
CA GLY A 122 7.69 -7.25 3.70
C GLY A 122 7.70 -5.87 3.03
N TYR A 123 7.34 -4.80 3.76
CA TYR A 123 7.25 -3.45 3.20
C TYR A 123 8.59 -2.89 2.79
N THR A 124 8.67 -2.43 1.53
CA THR A 124 9.89 -1.86 0.96
C THR A 124 10.15 -0.46 1.50
N VAL A 125 11.36 -0.22 2.01
CA VAL A 125 11.78 1.09 2.52
C VAL A 125 12.17 1.99 1.34
N THR A 126 11.37 3.02 1.09
CA THR A 126 11.68 4.10 0.15
C THR A 126 12.55 5.18 0.81
N GLY A 127 13.12 6.11 0.03
CA GLY A 127 13.88 7.24 0.58
C GLY A 127 13.06 8.10 1.56
N ARG A 128 11.76 8.27 1.33
CA ARG A 128 10.85 8.97 2.26
C ARG A 128 10.72 8.23 3.59
N VAL A 129 10.49 6.91 3.53
CA VAL A 129 10.37 6.06 4.73
C VAL A 129 11.69 6.03 5.50
N LEU A 130 12.82 5.92 4.79
CA LEU A 130 14.15 5.94 5.40
C LEU A 130 14.43 7.25 6.16
N GLY A 131 14.06 8.40 5.58
CA GLY A 131 14.20 9.69 6.25
C GLY A 131 13.41 9.79 7.56
N HIS A 132 12.18 9.26 7.59
CA HIS A 132 11.38 9.19 8.80
C HIS A 132 11.96 8.22 9.84
N LEU A 133 12.40 7.02 9.42
CA LEU A 133 13.08 6.06 10.30
C LEU A 133 14.30 6.68 10.97
N ALA A 134 15.17 7.33 10.18
CA ALA A 134 16.38 7.95 10.68
C ALA A 134 16.06 9.03 11.73
N LYS A 135 15.11 9.93 11.43
CA LYS A 135 14.69 10.97 12.37
C LYS A 135 14.13 10.34 13.66
N MET A 136 13.23 9.39 13.54
CA MET A 136 12.58 8.78 14.70
C MET A 136 13.56 8.04 15.61
N TYR A 137 14.49 7.28 15.02
CA TYR A 137 15.56 6.64 15.78
C TYR A 137 16.45 7.66 16.49
N MET A 138 16.83 8.75 15.83
CA MET A 138 17.60 9.82 16.46
C MET A 138 16.85 10.51 17.60
N ASP A 139 15.56 10.84 17.40
CA ASP A 139 14.71 11.46 18.44
C ASP A 139 14.55 10.52 19.65
N THR A 140 14.37 9.22 19.40
CA THR A 140 14.23 8.20 20.46
C THR A 140 15.53 8.05 21.25
N ILE A 141 16.68 7.91 20.57
CA ILE A 141 17.99 7.81 21.22
C ILE A 141 18.30 9.08 22.01
N SER A 142 18.03 10.25 21.43
CA SER A 142 18.30 11.55 22.06
C SER A 142 17.46 11.79 23.31
N SER A 143 16.27 11.17 23.39
CA SER A 143 15.43 11.21 24.60
C SER A 143 15.84 10.20 25.68
N GLY A 144 16.84 9.34 25.41
CA GLY A 144 17.30 8.29 26.33
C GLY A 144 16.46 7.00 26.27
N ALA A 145 15.49 6.92 25.36
CA ALA A 145 14.69 5.72 25.12
C ALA A 145 15.39 4.78 24.12
N VAL A 146 15.01 3.50 24.13
CA VAL A 146 15.53 2.49 23.20
C VAL A 146 14.65 2.46 21.93
N PRO A 147 15.23 2.63 20.73
CA PRO A 147 14.50 2.47 19.49
C PRO A 147 13.88 1.09 19.34
N CYS A 148 12.56 1.05 19.16
CA CYS A 148 11.83 -0.16 18.79
C CYS A 148 11.41 -0.06 17.32
N LEU A 149 11.86 -1.00 16.48
CA LEU A 149 11.49 -1.01 15.06
C LEU A 149 9.97 -1.11 14.90
N GLU A 150 9.30 -1.94 15.71
CA GLU A 150 7.85 -2.11 15.60
C GLU A 150 7.09 -0.79 15.83
N ASN A 151 7.42 -0.07 16.90
CA ASN A 151 6.84 1.25 17.18
C ASN A 151 7.12 2.24 16.05
N ALA A 152 8.32 2.17 15.46
CA ALA A 152 8.67 3.04 14.36
C ALA A 152 7.85 2.78 13.11
N VAL A 153 7.67 1.50 12.77
CA VAL A 153 6.85 1.10 11.63
C VAL A 153 5.38 1.48 11.84
N ILE A 154 4.82 1.30 13.05
CA ILE A 154 3.43 1.72 13.36
C ILE A 154 3.26 3.23 13.19
N ALA A 155 4.12 4.03 13.82
CA ALA A 155 4.00 5.49 13.76
C ALA A 155 4.16 6.01 12.32
N MET A 156 5.05 5.41 11.53
CA MET A 156 5.18 5.77 10.11
C MET A 156 3.98 5.35 9.28
N ALA A 157 3.42 4.16 9.51
CA ALA A 157 2.20 3.70 8.84
C ALA A 157 1.07 4.71 9.06
N MET A 158 0.88 5.18 10.30
CA MET A 158 -0.13 6.19 10.60
C MET A 158 0.06 7.49 9.80
N ILE A 159 1.29 8.00 9.72
CA ILE A 159 1.63 9.24 9.00
C ILE A 159 1.42 9.06 7.49
N GLU A 160 1.97 8.00 6.91
CA GLU A 160 1.91 7.77 5.46
C GLU A 160 0.50 7.41 5.00
N ASN A 161 -0.25 6.64 5.78
CA ASN A 161 -1.65 6.31 5.47
C ASN A 161 -2.54 7.55 5.55
N GLN A 162 -2.34 8.43 6.53
CA GLN A 162 -3.08 9.70 6.59
C GLN A 162 -2.74 10.61 5.40
N ALA A 163 -1.45 10.70 5.04
CA ALA A 163 -1.03 11.43 3.85
C ALA A 163 -1.63 10.82 2.57
N ALA A 164 -1.70 9.50 2.48
CA ALA A 164 -2.28 8.77 1.36
C ALA A 164 -3.77 9.08 1.16
N VAL A 165 -4.57 9.14 2.23
CA VAL A 165 -5.99 9.52 2.14
C VAL A 165 -6.12 10.94 1.62
N LYS A 166 -5.33 11.86 2.17
CA LYS A 166 -5.37 13.27 1.77
C LYS A 166 -4.97 13.45 0.30
N GLU A 167 -3.89 12.81 -0.12
CA GLU A 167 -3.38 12.87 -1.49
C GLU A 167 -4.38 12.27 -2.50
N GLY A 168 -4.98 11.12 -2.17
CA GLY A 168 -6.05 10.53 -2.98
C GLY A 168 -7.26 11.46 -3.11
N PHE A 169 -7.68 12.09 -2.02
CA PHE A 169 -8.78 13.05 -2.03
C PHE A 169 -8.47 14.29 -2.89
N GLU A 170 -7.26 14.84 -2.77
CA GLU A 170 -6.80 15.97 -3.59
C GLU A 170 -6.78 15.62 -5.10
N VAL A 171 -6.37 14.40 -5.47
CA VAL A 171 -6.42 13.90 -6.85
C VAL A 171 -7.86 13.91 -7.38
N TYR A 172 -8.80 13.35 -6.62
CA TYR A 172 -10.21 13.29 -7.03
C TYR A 172 -10.81 14.69 -7.17
N GLN A 173 -10.70 15.51 -6.12
CA GLN A 173 -11.31 16.84 -6.07
C GLN A 173 -10.74 17.77 -7.14
N SER A 174 -9.42 17.80 -7.30
CA SER A 174 -8.78 18.66 -8.32
C SER A 174 -9.13 18.23 -9.74
N GLY A 175 -9.34 16.93 -9.98
CA GLY A 175 -9.82 16.41 -11.25
C GLY A 175 -11.25 16.86 -11.56
N MET A 176 -12.16 16.72 -10.60
CA MET A 176 -13.56 17.11 -10.77
C MET A 176 -13.74 18.63 -10.91
N GLU A 177 -12.99 19.45 -10.17
CA GLU A 177 -13.00 20.91 -10.33
C GLU A 177 -12.49 21.34 -11.71
N LYS A 178 -11.51 20.63 -12.29
CA LYS A 178 -11.07 20.89 -13.66
C LYS A 178 -12.18 20.57 -14.67
N LEU A 179 -12.84 19.42 -14.49
CA LEU A 179 -13.95 18.98 -15.35
C LEU A 179 -15.11 19.98 -15.35
N LYS A 180 -15.44 20.51 -14.17
CA LYS A 180 -16.50 21.51 -13.96
C LYS A 180 -16.38 22.74 -14.85
N ASN A 181 -15.16 23.15 -15.23
CA ASN A 181 -14.95 24.29 -16.13
C ASN A 181 -15.51 24.08 -17.55
N SER A 182 -15.85 22.85 -17.91
CA SER A 182 -16.39 22.49 -19.23
C SER A 182 -17.90 22.24 -19.21
N PHE A 183 -18.58 22.49 -18.08
CA PHE A 183 -20.02 22.28 -17.97
C PHE A 183 -20.82 23.26 -18.86
N PRO A 184 -21.98 22.84 -19.40
CA PRO A 184 -22.60 21.51 -19.25
C PRO A 184 -21.99 20.44 -20.18
N LEU A 185 -21.93 19.20 -19.70
CA LEU A 185 -21.46 18.00 -20.42
C LEU A 185 -22.52 16.89 -20.42
N GLU A 186 -22.44 15.98 -21.40
CA GLU A 186 -23.23 14.75 -21.39
C GLU A 186 -22.94 13.93 -20.13
N LEU A 187 -23.99 13.38 -19.50
CA LEU A 187 -23.87 12.61 -18.26
C LEU A 187 -22.84 11.48 -18.37
N LYS A 188 -22.82 10.77 -19.51
CA LYS A 188 -21.83 9.71 -19.75
C LYS A 188 -20.39 10.18 -19.61
N VAL A 189 -20.07 11.39 -20.08
CA VAL A 189 -18.72 11.95 -19.98
C VAL A 189 -18.37 12.25 -18.52
N VAL A 190 -19.30 12.87 -17.78
CA VAL A 190 -19.10 13.19 -16.36
C VAL A 190 -18.95 11.92 -15.52
N SER A 191 -19.76 10.90 -15.80
CA SER A 191 -19.70 9.59 -15.15
C SER A 191 -18.38 8.85 -15.44
N SER A 192 -17.92 8.82 -16.69
CA SER A 192 -16.65 8.17 -17.05
C SER A 192 -15.45 8.87 -16.39
N GLU A 193 -15.46 10.20 -16.29
CA GLU A 193 -14.41 10.94 -15.60
C GLU A 193 -14.45 10.72 -14.08
N HIS A 194 -15.63 10.65 -13.47
CA HIS A 194 -15.77 10.27 -12.06
C HIS A 194 -15.13 8.89 -11.79
N GLN A 195 -15.47 7.87 -12.58
CA GLN A 195 -14.92 6.52 -12.44
C GLN A 195 -13.39 6.55 -12.55
N ARG A 196 -12.86 7.21 -13.58
CA ARG A 196 -11.41 7.36 -13.80
C ARG A 196 -10.72 8.05 -12.61
N LEU A 197 -11.27 9.15 -12.10
CA LEU A 197 -10.71 9.92 -10.99
C LEU A 197 -10.81 9.17 -9.66
N SER A 198 -11.92 8.48 -9.41
CA SER A 198 -12.13 7.63 -8.24
C SER A 198 -11.12 6.48 -8.20
N SER A 199 -10.92 5.84 -9.35
CA SER A 199 -9.93 4.78 -9.56
C SER A 199 -8.50 5.28 -9.35
N MET A 200 -8.14 6.44 -9.91
CA MET A 200 -6.83 7.06 -9.69
C MET A 200 -6.59 7.47 -8.23
N ALA A 201 -7.59 8.04 -7.56
CA ALA A 201 -7.51 8.43 -6.16
C ALA A 201 -7.26 7.21 -5.26
N THR A 202 -7.97 6.11 -5.55
CA THR A 202 -7.82 4.84 -4.85
C THR A 202 -6.45 4.25 -5.09
N GLN A 203 -5.97 4.20 -6.33
CA GLN A 203 -4.61 3.75 -6.67
C GLN A 203 -3.53 4.61 -5.99
N THR A 204 -3.72 5.93 -5.93
CA THR A 204 -2.81 6.84 -5.23
C THR A 204 -2.72 6.50 -3.74
N PHE A 205 -3.88 6.26 -3.10
CA PHE A 205 -3.92 5.76 -1.74
C PHE A 205 -3.19 4.42 -1.62
N MET A 206 -3.52 3.44 -2.47
CA MET A 206 -2.96 2.08 -2.42
C MET A 206 -1.44 2.05 -2.57
N THR A 207 -0.89 2.91 -3.42
CA THR A 207 0.56 2.96 -3.68
C THR A 207 1.33 3.51 -2.48
N ARG A 208 0.71 4.42 -1.72
CA ARG A 208 1.37 5.10 -0.61
C ARG A 208 1.09 4.46 0.75
N SER A 209 -0.12 3.93 0.94
CA SER A 209 -0.51 3.35 2.22
C SER A 209 0.21 2.03 2.48
N PHE A 210 0.50 1.75 3.74
CA PHE A 210 1.11 0.52 4.18
C PHE A 210 0.72 0.20 5.62
N ARG A 211 0.65 -1.09 5.95
CA ARG A 211 0.45 -1.63 7.31
C ARG A 211 -0.73 -1.02 8.07
N ASP A 212 -1.96 -1.38 7.66
CA ASP A 212 -3.18 -1.01 8.38
C ASP A 212 -3.64 -2.12 9.35
N THR A 213 -2.84 -2.37 10.39
CA THR A 213 -3.05 -3.49 11.33
C THR A 213 -4.32 -3.41 12.17
N ASP A 214 -4.98 -2.25 12.24
CA ASP A 214 -6.22 -2.05 13.00
C ASP A 214 -7.42 -1.64 12.12
N GLY A 215 -7.26 -1.72 10.79
CA GLY A 215 -8.29 -1.39 9.80
C GLY A 215 -8.72 0.07 9.82
N LYS A 216 -8.04 0.97 10.57
CA LYS A 216 -8.47 2.36 10.74
C LYS A 216 -8.30 3.14 9.45
N HIS A 217 -7.24 2.86 8.70
CA HIS A 217 -6.94 3.58 7.48
C HIS A 217 -7.81 3.13 6.33
N LEU A 218 -8.15 1.84 6.27
CA LEU A 218 -9.13 1.31 5.33
C LEU A 218 -10.53 1.84 5.63
N LYS A 219 -10.92 1.96 6.91
CA LYS A 219 -12.15 2.67 7.30
C LYS A 219 -12.10 4.15 6.88
N SER A 220 -10.95 4.81 7.00
CA SER A 220 -10.79 6.20 6.58
C SER A 220 -10.89 6.35 5.06
N LEU A 221 -10.35 5.40 4.29
CA LEU A 221 -10.50 5.33 2.85
C LEU A 221 -11.97 5.14 2.47
N GLU A 222 -12.68 4.24 3.16
CA GLU A 222 -14.10 4.01 2.96
C GLU A 222 -14.93 5.28 3.24
N VAL A 223 -14.62 6.02 4.31
CA VAL A 223 -15.22 7.34 4.55
C VAL A 223 -14.90 8.30 3.41
N GLY A 224 -13.67 8.28 2.88
CA GLY A 224 -13.28 9.06 1.71
C GLY A 224 -14.09 8.70 0.45
N TRP A 225 -14.38 7.41 0.23
CA TRP A 225 -15.23 6.95 -0.86
C TRP A 225 -16.67 7.46 -0.73
N ILE A 226 -17.22 7.47 0.49
CA ILE A 226 -18.53 8.10 0.75
C ILE A 226 -18.50 9.57 0.36
N SER A 227 -17.45 10.30 0.75
CA SER A 227 -17.28 11.70 0.36
C SER A 227 -17.13 11.89 -1.15
N PHE A 228 -16.51 10.95 -1.88
CA PHE A 228 -16.42 11.02 -3.34
C PHE A 228 -17.79 10.95 -4.00
N ASN A 229 -18.67 10.11 -3.47
CA ASN A 229 -20.03 9.92 -3.98
C ASN A 229 -20.89 11.17 -3.71
N GLU A 230 -20.80 11.73 -2.49
CA GLU A 230 -21.48 12.99 -2.15
C GLU A 230 -20.99 14.16 -3.00
N LEU A 231 -19.67 14.25 -3.24
CA LEU A 231 -19.09 15.25 -4.13
C LEU A 231 -19.57 15.06 -5.57
N PHE A 232 -19.61 13.82 -6.06
CA PHE A 232 -20.08 13.51 -7.41
C PHE A 232 -21.52 13.97 -7.61
N ASP A 233 -22.40 13.70 -6.64
CA ASP A 233 -23.78 14.19 -6.64
C ASP A 233 -23.87 15.71 -6.71
N GLY A 234 -23.00 16.41 -5.98
CA GLY A 234 -22.87 17.86 -6.05
C GLY A 234 -22.44 18.36 -7.44
N TYR A 235 -21.46 17.72 -8.07
CA TYR A 235 -21.02 18.07 -9.43
C TYR A 235 -22.08 17.79 -10.49
N LEU A 236 -22.81 16.68 -10.36
CA LEU A 236 -23.93 16.36 -11.25
C LEU A 236 -25.02 17.42 -11.17
N CYS A 237 -25.40 17.85 -9.97
CA CYS A 237 -26.38 18.91 -9.79
C CYS A 237 -25.92 20.23 -10.43
N GLN A 238 -24.64 20.57 -10.33
CA GLN A 238 -24.08 21.76 -10.99
C GLN A 238 -24.09 21.63 -12.52
N ASN A 239 -23.81 20.43 -13.06
CA ASN A 239 -23.88 20.17 -14.49
C ASN A 239 -25.31 20.31 -15.02
N GLU A 240 -26.31 19.77 -14.32
CA GLU A 240 -27.73 19.91 -14.65
C GLU A 240 -28.20 21.37 -14.61
N GLN A 241 -27.73 22.15 -13.62
CA GLN A 241 -28.03 23.59 -13.55
C GLN A 241 -27.43 24.35 -14.75
N ALA A 242 -26.21 24.03 -15.15
CA ALA A 242 -25.58 24.64 -16.31
C ALA A 242 -26.34 24.30 -17.61
N GLU A 243 -26.84 23.07 -17.75
CA GLU A 243 -27.67 22.64 -18.87
C GLU A 243 -29.01 23.40 -18.91
N ALA A 244 -29.66 23.56 -17.76
CA ALA A 244 -30.91 24.33 -17.66
C ALA A 244 -30.73 25.80 -18.05
N VAL A 245 -29.64 26.44 -17.62
CA VAL A 245 -29.30 27.83 -18.00
C VAL A 245 -29.03 27.93 -19.50
N LEU A 246 -28.30 26.96 -20.08
CA LEU A 246 -28.05 26.91 -21.52
C LEU A 246 -29.36 26.73 -22.30
N GLU A 247 -30.24 25.83 -21.86
CA GLU A 247 -31.57 25.65 -22.46
C GLU A 247 -32.41 26.92 -22.43
N GLU A 248 -32.43 27.62 -21.29
CA GLU A 248 -33.20 28.85 -21.15
C GLU A 248 -32.65 29.96 -22.05
N PHE A 249 -31.33 30.10 -22.11
CA PHE A 249 -30.66 31.01 -23.04
C PHE A 249 -30.98 30.67 -24.50
N LEU A 250 -30.92 29.39 -24.89
CA LEU A 250 -31.28 28.92 -26.23
C LEU A 250 -32.76 29.17 -26.54
N LYS A 251 -33.66 28.96 -25.57
CA LYS A 251 -35.10 29.28 -25.73
C LYS A 251 -35.30 30.77 -25.97
N GLN A 252 -34.65 31.63 -25.17
CA GLN A 252 -34.70 33.08 -25.34
C GLN A 252 -34.17 33.50 -26.71
N LYS A 253 -33.01 32.97 -27.12
CA LYS A 253 -32.43 33.21 -28.45
C LYS A 253 -33.24 32.60 -29.58
N SER A 254 -34.03 31.55 -29.32
CA SER A 254 -34.97 31.00 -30.30
C SER A 254 -36.12 31.97 -30.57
N VAL A 255 -36.48 32.85 -29.63
CA VAL A 255 -37.48 33.91 -29.89
C VAL A 255 -36.88 34.96 -30.83
N ASP A 256 -35.62 35.34 -30.64
CA ASP A 256 -34.87 36.21 -31.56
C ASP A 256 -34.75 35.55 -32.94
N SER A 257 -34.43 34.25 -32.98
CA SER A 257 -34.36 33.44 -34.20
C SER A 257 -35.74 33.23 -34.84
N LYS A 258 -36.82 33.09 -34.05
CA LYS A 258 -38.22 33.05 -34.52
C LYS A 258 -38.67 34.41 -35.06
N ALA A 259 -38.16 35.53 -34.55
CA ALA A 259 -38.38 36.85 -35.15
C ALA A 259 -37.66 36.99 -36.50
N ILE A 260 -36.48 36.36 -36.65
CA ILE A 260 -35.76 36.23 -37.93
C ILE A 260 -36.46 35.25 -38.89
N LEU A 261 -36.98 34.12 -38.40
CA LEU A 261 -37.74 33.11 -39.15
C LEU A 261 -39.18 33.56 -39.46
N GLN A 262 -39.79 34.46 -38.69
CA GLN A 262 -41.07 35.10 -39.08
C GLN A 262 -40.87 36.05 -40.27
N ALA A 263 -39.64 36.55 -40.49
CA ALA A 263 -39.27 37.23 -41.71
C ALA A 263 -39.05 36.24 -42.89
N ASP A 264 -38.92 34.93 -42.65
CA ASP A 264 -38.76 33.91 -43.69
C ASP A 264 -39.84 32.80 -43.57
N LYS A 265 -40.94 33.04 -44.28
CA LYS A 265 -42.24 32.37 -44.17
C LYS A 265 -42.20 30.83 -44.22
N LYS A 266 -42.89 30.23 -43.23
CA LYS A 266 -43.47 28.86 -43.15
C LYS A 266 -42.50 27.69 -42.90
N LEU A 267 -42.52 27.14 -41.68
CA LEU A 267 -42.58 25.68 -41.48
C LEU A 267 -43.07 25.27 -40.07
N THR A 268 -44.29 24.75 -40.12
CA THR A 268 -45.04 23.73 -39.35
C THR A 268 -44.48 23.13 -38.05
N GLU A 269 -45.37 23.19 -37.05
CA GLU A 269 -45.63 22.31 -35.90
C GLU A 269 -44.72 21.08 -35.68
N LYS A 270 -43.85 21.16 -34.67
CA LYS A 270 -43.39 20.01 -33.87
C LYS A 270 -43.19 20.39 -32.40
N GLU A 271 -44.27 20.68 -31.68
CA GLU A 271 -44.22 20.94 -30.22
C GLU A 271 -44.98 19.92 -29.36
N LYS A 272 -45.41 18.77 -29.91
CA LYS A 272 -46.10 17.70 -29.17
C LYS A 272 -45.33 16.39 -29.00
N LYS A 273 -43.99 16.43 -28.99
CA LYS A 273 -43.13 15.26 -28.70
C LYS A 273 -42.07 15.50 -27.61
N ILE A 274 -42.25 16.53 -26.77
CA ILE A 274 -41.30 16.93 -25.71
C ILE A 274 -41.72 16.42 -24.32
N LYS A 275 -43.00 16.05 -24.11
CA LYS A 275 -43.50 15.55 -22.81
C LYS A 275 -43.33 14.05 -22.59
N GLY A 276 -43.14 13.26 -23.65
CA GLY A 276 -42.84 11.83 -23.55
C GLY A 276 -41.36 11.58 -23.27
N THR A 277 -40.49 12.41 -23.85
CA THR A 277 -39.03 12.30 -23.75
C THR A 277 -38.50 12.65 -22.35
N THR A 278 -39.07 13.62 -21.63
CA THR A 278 -38.54 14.05 -20.32
C THR A 278 -38.59 13.01 -19.21
N LYS A 279 -39.56 12.10 -19.21
CA LYS A 279 -39.61 11.00 -18.23
C LYS A 279 -38.63 9.88 -18.56
N GLU A 280 -38.51 9.54 -19.84
CA GLU A 280 -37.58 8.51 -20.30
C GLU A 280 -36.13 8.99 -20.14
N GLU A 281 -35.85 10.28 -20.41
CA GLU A 281 -34.54 10.90 -20.24
C GLU A 281 -34.11 10.93 -18.76
N THR A 282 -34.98 11.38 -17.85
CA THR A 282 -34.68 11.39 -16.39
C THR A 282 -34.48 10.00 -15.82
N GLN A 283 -35.24 9.01 -16.30
CA GLN A 283 -35.06 7.62 -15.89
C GLN A 283 -33.77 7.02 -16.44
N ARG A 284 -33.38 7.37 -17.68
CA ARG A 284 -32.10 6.97 -18.27
C ARG A 284 -30.92 7.61 -17.54
N GLN A 285 -31.00 8.90 -17.18
CA GLN A 285 -29.97 9.59 -16.42
C GLN A 285 -29.76 8.96 -15.03
N LEU A 286 -30.84 8.60 -14.34
CA LEU A 286 -30.72 7.86 -13.07
C LEU A 286 -30.03 6.50 -13.27
N GLN A 287 -30.38 5.74 -14.31
CA GLN A 287 -29.74 4.46 -14.59
C GLN A 287 -28.25 4.62 -14.91
N GLU A 288 -27.88 5.61 -15.72
CA GLU A 288 -26.48 5.91 -16.05
C GLU A 288 -25.70 6.31 -14.79
N LYS A 289 -26.30 7.09 -13.88
CA LYS A 289 -25.70 7.46 -12.59
C LYS A 289 -25.47 6.25 -11.68
N MET A 290 -26.49 5.40 -11.51
CA MET A 290 -26.38 4.19 -10.68
C MET A 290 -25.34 3.22 -11.23
N GLU A 291 -25.28 3.04 -12.56
CA GLU A 291 -24.30 2.15 -13.18
C GLU A 291 -22.87 2.69 -13.04
N ALA A 292 -22.67 4.01 -13.18
CA ALA A 292 -21.36 4.63 -12.97
C ALA A 292 -20.86 4.44 -11.53
N GLU A 293 -21.73 4.63 -10.54
CA GLU A 293 -21.38 4.40 -9.13
C GLU A 293 -21.11 2.91 -8.85
N ARG A 294 -21.90 2.01 -9.44
CA ARG A 294 -21.69 0.56 -9.32
C ARG A 294 -20.32 0.14 -9.88
N GLN A 295 -19.95 0.64 -11.06
CA GLN A 295 -18.67 0.34 -11.71
C GLN A 295 -17.49 0.95 -10.94
N SER A 296 -17.60 2.21 -10.50
CA SER A 296 -16.62 2.89 -9.65
C SER A 296 -16.41 2.13 -8.35
N ASN A 297 -17.48 1.67 -7.69
CA ASN A 297 -17.39 0.83 -6.50
C ASN A 297 -16.70 -0.50 -6.80
N GLU A 298 -17.13 -1.24 -7.83
CA GLU A 298 -16.56 -2.53 -8.21
C GLU A 298 -15.04 -2.44 -8.48
N GLU A 299 -14.58 -1.40 -9.18
CA GLU A 299 -13.15 -1.15 -9.39
C GLU A 299 -12.38 -0.90 -8.10
N ARG A 300 -12.93 -0.08 -7.17
CA ARG A 300 -12.34 0.17 -5.86
C ARG A 300 -12.14 -1.13 -5.08
N MET A 301 -13.13 -2.04 -5.15
CA MET A 301 -13.06 -3.35 -4.49
C MET A 301 -12.00 -4.27 -5.10
N ILE A 302 -11.85 -4.26 -6.42
CA ILE A 302 -10.83 -5.05 -7.12
C ILE A 302 -9.43 -4.57 -6.73
N GLN A 303 -9.15 -3.27 -6.81
CA GLN A 303 -7.85 -2.70 -6.44
C GLN A 303 -7.49 -3.01 -4.99
N MET A 304 -8.48 -2.94 -4.10
CA MET A 304 -8.29 -3.23 -2.69
C MET A 304 -7.97 -4.71 -2.45
N LYS A 305 -8.66 -5.62 -3.15
CA LYS A 305 -8.39 -7.06 -3.08
C LYS A 305 -7.00 -7.41 -3.61
N GLU A 306 -6.62 -6.85 -4.76
CA GLU A 306 -5.30 -7.06 -5.36
C GLU A 306 -4.17 -6.61 -4.43
N LYS A 307 -4.31 -5.42 -3.82
CA LYS A 307 -3.33 -4.94 -2.84
C LYS A 307 -3.21 -5.90 -1.65
N MET A 308 -4.34 -6.35 -1.12
CA MET A 308 -4.34 -7.23 0.04
C MET A 308 -3.71 -8.59 -0.28
N ASP A 309 -4.05 -9.19 -1.42
CA ASP A 309 -3.50 -10.46 -1.87
C ASP A 309 -1.96 -10.37 -2.01
N GLU A 310 -1.45 -9.24 -2.53
CA GLU A 310 -0.02 -8.97 -2.65
C GLU A 310 0.66 -8.78 -1.28
N GLU A 311 0.08 -7.99 -0.38
CA GLU A 311 0.62 -7.82 0.99
C GLU A 311 0.64 -9.15 1.76
N MET A 312 -0.42 -9.95 1.64
CA MET A 312 -0.51 -11.28 2.23
C MET A 312 0.55 -12.23 1.65
N ARG A 313 0.78 -12.18 0.34
CA ARG A 313 1.84 -12.97 -0.32
C ARG A 313 3.22 -12.60 0.23
N LEU A 314 3.53 -11.31 0.32
CA LEU A 314 4.82 -10.83 0.86
C LEU A 314 5.04 -11.24 2.31
N GLN A 315 3.99 -11.18 3.14
CA GLN A 315 4.05 -11.66 4.53
C GLN A 315 4.31 -13.16 4.63
N ARG A 316 3.64 -13.98 3.82
CA ARG A 316 3.87 -15.43 3.79
C ARG A 316 5.30 -15.75 3.36
N GLU A 317 5.84 -15.04 2.37
CA GLU A 317 7.22 -15.20 1.92
C GLU A 317 8.25 -14.79 2.98
N GLU A 318 8.00 -13.71 3.73
CA GLU A 318 8.82 -13.31 4.87
C GLU A 318 8.78 -14.35 5.99
N ALA A 319 7.59 -14.81 6.37
CA ALA A 319 7.39 -15.84 7.38
C ALA A 319 8.07 -17.17 6.98
N GLN A 320 7.97 -17.57 5.71
CA GLN A 320 8.61 -18.78 5.20
C GLN A 320 10.14 -18.66 5.25
N ARG A 321 10.72 -17.53 4.80
CA ARG A 321 12.18 -17.33 4.86
C ARG A 321 12.71 -17.36 6.29
N ALA A 322 11.99 -16.75 7.22
CA ALA A 322 12.31 -16.79 8.64
C ALA A 322 12.22 -18.22 9.20
N MET A 323 11.17 -18.97 8.84
CA MET A 323 10.99 -20.37 9.23
C MET A 323 12.12 -21.26 8.69
N ASP A 324 12.49 -21.10 7.42
CA ASP A 324 13.58 -21.84 6.79
C ASP A 324 14.93 -21.56 7.48
N SER A 325 15.16 -20.31 7.89
CA SER A 325 16.34 -19.95 8.68
C SER A 325 16.37 -20.66 10.04
N LYS A 326 15.24 -20.65 10.76
CA LYS A 326 15.13 -21.34 12.06
C LYS A 326 15.32 -22.85 11.92
N LEU A 327 14.78 -23.48 10.87
CA LEU A 327 14.97 -24.90 10.60
C LEU A 327 16.44 -25.27 10.34
N ARG A 328 17.17 -24.44 9.58
CA ARG A 328 18.61 -24.64 9.35
C ARG A 328 19.41 -24.58 10.66
N GLU A 329 19.13 -23.59 11.50
CA GLU A 329 19.81 -23.45 12.79
C GLU A 329 19.48 -24.60 13.74
N GLN A 330 18.21 -25.03 13.78
CA GLN A 330 17.80 -26.17 14.59
C GLN A 330 18.53 -27.45 14.16
N ALA A 331 18.60 -27.72 12.85
CA ALA A 331 19.33 -28.86 12.31
C ALA A 331 20.81 -28.83 12.72
N ALA A 332 21.45 -27.66 12.64
CA ALA A 332 22.84 -27.48 13.05
C ALA A 332 23.05 -27.67 14.57
N LEU A 333 22.09 -27.29 15.41
CA LEU A 333 22.13 -27.53 16.85
C LEU A 333 22.02 -29.02 17.18
N LEU A 334 21.13 -29.75 16.49
CA LEU A 334 20.95 -31.20 16.66
C LEU A 334 22.21 -31.96 16.24
N GLU A 335 22.79 -31.64 15.08
CA GLU A 335 24.03 -32.26 14.60
C GLU A 335 25.19 -32.08 15.61
N LYS A 336 25.25 -30.93 16.26
CA LYS A 336 26.27 -30.58 17.25
C LYS A 336 25.93 -31.03 18.69
N GLY A 337 24.82 -31.74 18.90
CA GLY A 337 24.44 -32.31 20.19
C GLY A 337 23.87 -31.31 21.22
N PHE A 338 23.36 -30.16 20.79
CA PHE A 338 22.73 -29.16 21.66
C PHE A 338 21.22 -29.40 21.80
N GLN A 339 20.82 -30.54 22.37
CA GLN A 339 19.42 -30.98 22.42
C GLN A 339 18.47 -29.95 23.06
N GLU A 340 18.79 -29.45 24.27
CA GLU A 340 17.93 -28.49 24.98
C GLU A 340 17.70 -27.19 24.19
N LYS A 341 18.72 -26.73 23.45
CA LYS A 341 18.60 -25.53 22.61
C LYS A 341 17.77 -25.79 21.36
N ALA A 342 17.95 -26.96 20.75
CA ALA A 342 17.13 -27.38 19.62
C ALA A 342 15.66 -27.52 20.01
N ASP A 343 15.36 -28.08 21.20
CA ASP A 343 14.00 -28.23 21.73
C ASP A 343 13.35 -26.87 22.00
N ARG A 344 14.09 -25.91 22.59
CA ARG A 344 13.60 -24.54 22.76
C ARG A 344 13.34 -23.86 21.42
N MET A 345 14.20 -24.07 20.43
CA MET A 345 13.98 -23.55 19.08
C MET A 345 12.75 -24.19 18.41
N SER A 346 12.47 -25.47 18.66
CA SER A 346 11.22 -26.12 18.21
C SER A 346 9.99 -25.39 18.76
N GLN A 347 10.01 -25.06 20.05
CA GLN A 347 8.91 -24.34 20.70
C GLN A 347 8.74 -22.93 20.12
N GLU A 348 9.84 -22.20 19.92
CA GLU A 348 9.82 -20.88 19.26
C GLU A 348 9.22 -20.97 17.85
N MET A 349 9.54 -22.03 17.08
CA MET A 349 9.00 -22.21 15.74
C MET A 349 7.51 -22.54 15.72
N GLU A 350 7.02 -23.36 16.65
CA GLU A 350 5.58 -23.66 16.74
C GLU A 350 4.79 -22.43 17.17
N GLU A 351 5.31 -21.64 18.11
CA GLU A 351 4.71 -20.36 18.50
C GLU A 351 4.70 -19.37 17.33
N PHE A 352 5.81 -19.26 16.61
CA PHE A 352 5.94 -18.42 15.42
C PHE A 352 4.92 -18.80 14.32
N LYS A 353 4.73 -20.09 14.06
CA LYS A 353 3.70 -20.57 13.11
C LYS A 353 2.30 -20.19 13.58
N ARG A 354 2.01 -20.39 14.86
CA ARG A 354 0.71 -20.09 15.46
C ARG A 354 0.38 -18.59 15.33
N GLN A 355 1.33 -17.73 15.73
CA GLN A 355 1.17 -16.28 15.66
C GLN A 355 0.98 -15.79 14.22
N ASN A 356 1.76 -16.31 13.26
CA ASN A 356 1.61 -15.93 11.85
C ASN A 356 0.27 -16.39 11.28
N ALA A 357 -0.18 -17.61 11.58
CA ALA A 357 -1.46 -18.13 11.13
C ALA A 357 -2.64 -17.35 11.73
N GLU A 358 -2.55 -16.97 13.01
CA GLU A 358 -3.54 -16.14 13.69
C GLU A 358 -3.60 -14.73 13.09
N ALA A 359 -2.44 -14.09 12.88
CA ALA A 359 -2.37 -12.77 12.25
C ALA A 359 -2.94 -12.78 10.82
N GLU A 360 -2.63 -13.81 10.03
CA GLU A 360 -3.19 -14.03 8.70
C GLU A 360 -4.72 -14.21 8.75
N SER A 361 -5.23 -15.09 9.62
CA SER A 361 -6.66 -15.32 9.75
C SER A 361 -7.42 -14.07 10.20
N ASN A 362 -6.87 -13.29 11.12
CA ASN A 362 -7.47 -12.05 11.59
C ASN A 362 -7.54 -11.02 10.46
N ARG A 363 -6.46 -10.86 9.69
CA ARG A 363 -6.42 -9.92 8.57
C ARG A 363 -7.42 -10.30 7.47
N VAL A 364 -7.51 -11.58 7.12
CA VAL A 364 -8.50 -12.09 6.14
C VAL A 364 -9.93 -11.79 6.59
N ARG A 365 -10.23 -12.01 7.87
CA ARG A 365 -11.57 -11.75 8.43
C ARG A 365 -11.92 -10.26 8.41
N GLU A 366 -11.04 -9.40 8.93
CA GLU A 366 -11.26 -7.94 8.96
C GLU A 366 -11.45 -7.36 7.56
N PHE A 367 -10.71 -7.89 6.59
CA PHE A 367 -10.84 -7.47 5.20
C PHE A 367 -12.14 -7.93 4.55
N ALA A 368 -12.54 -9.19 4.78
CA ALA A 368 -13.83 -9.69 4.30
C ALA A 368 -15.00 -8.87 4.86
N GLU A 369 -14.97 -8.56 6.17
CA GLU A 369 -15.95 -7.68 6.82
C GLU A 369 -15.97 -6.29 6.18
N LEU A 370 -14.81 -5.70 5.87
CA LEU A 370 -14.72 -4.40 5.21
C LEU A 370 -15.33 -4.43 3.80
N LEU A 371 -15.02 -5.46 3.02
CA LEU A 371 -15.55 -5.59 1.67
C LEU A 371 -17.09 -5.76 1.68
N GLU A 372 -17.59 -6.59 2.58
CA GLU A 372 -19.03 -6.82 2.73
C GLU A 372 -19.76 -5.54 3.16
N ASN A 373 -19.23 -4.82 4.15
CA ASN A 373 -19.81 -3.57 4.64
C ASN A 373 -19.81 -2.47 3.56
N SER A 374 -18.79 -2.40 2.72
CA SER A 374 -18.72 -1.45 1.61
C SER A 374 -19.73 -1.79 0.51
N SER A 375 -19.82 -3.08 0.11
CA SER A 375 -20.82 -3.55 -0.86
C SER A 375 -22.25 -3.26 -0.40
N LYS A 376 -22.56 -3.61 0.85
CA LYS A 376 -23.88 -3.38 1.45
C LYS A 376 -24.26 -1.91 1.48
N ARG A 377 -23.32 -1.03 1.85
CA ARG A 377 -23.55 0.43 1.83
C ARG A 377 -23.78 0.96 0.43
N ASN A 378 -23.04 0.46 -0.56
CA ASN A 378 -23.28 0.84 -1.95
C ASN A 378 -24.67 0.41 -2.43
N GLU A 379 -25.11 -0.80 -2.06
CA GLU A 379 -26.48 -1.28 -2.34
C GLU A 379 -27.56 -0.43 -1.67
N GLU A 380 -27.38 -0.09 -0.39
CA GLU A 380 -28.28 0.80 0.35
C GLU A 380 -28.36 2.21 -0.27
N SER A 381 -27.21 2.74 -0.71
CA SER A 381 -27.12 4.03 -1.41
C SER A 381 -27.87 3.99 -2.75
N MET A 382 -27.65 2.96 -3.57
CA MET A 382 -28.38 2.75 -4.82
C MET A 382 -29.88 2.62 -4.59
N ALA A 383 -30.31 1.88 -3.57
CA ALA A 383 -31.72 1.72 -3.21
C ALA A 383 -32.36 3.04 -2.79
N MET A 384 -31.66 3.85 -2.00
CA MET A 384 -32.10 5.18 -1.58
C MET A 384 -32.28 6.11 -2.79
N MET A 385 -31.35 6.09 -3.74
CA MET A 385 -31.43 6.89 -4.97
C MET A 385 -32.64 6.48 -5.83
N MET A 386 -32.90 5.18 -5.98
CA MET A 386 -34.10 4.68 -6.66
C MET A 386 -35.39 5.13 -5.97
N GLN A 387 -35.41 5.12 -4.62
CA GLN A 387 -36.58 5.55 -3.87
C GLN A 387 -36.86 7.05 -4.04
N GLN A 388 -35.83 7.90 -3.91
CA GLN A 388 -35.96 9.34 -4.10
C GLN A 388 -36.47 9.67 -5.51
N HIS A 389 -35.95 9.00 -6.54
CA HIS A 389 -36.44 9.20 -7.91
C HIS A 389 -37.91 8.77 -8.06
N ARG A 390 -38.33 7.64 -7.47
CA ARG A 390 -39.74 7.21 -7.49
C ARG A 390 -40.65 8.25 -6.84
N GLU A 391 -40.23 8.87 -5.74
CA GLU A 391 -40.98 9.90 -5.05
C GLU A 391 -41.08 11.20 -5.87
N GLN A 392 -39.97 11.65 -6.45
CA GLN A 392 -39.95 12.80 -7.37
C GLN A 392 -40.90 12.61 -8.56
N MET A 393 -40.89 11.42 -9.17
CA MET A 393 -41.76 11.10 -10.31
C MET A 393 -43.25 11.05 -9.93
N LYS A 394 -43.58 10.57 -8.72
CA LYS A 394 -44.95 10.63 -8.16
C LYS A 394 -45.39 12.08 -7.92
N ALA A 395 -44.53 12.91 -7.36
CA ALA A 395 -44.82 14.33 -7.11
C ALA A 395 -45.08 15.10 -8.43
N LEU A 396 -44.25 14.87 -9.45
CA LEU A 396 -44.43 15.41 -10.80
C LEU A 396 -45.77 14.97 -11.43
N GLN A 397 -46.14 13.70 -11.28
CA GLN A 397 -47.45 13.20 -11.74
C GLN A 397 -48.62 13.86 -11.02
N GLN A 398 -48.54 14.05 -9.70
CA GLN A 398 -49.57 14.72 -8.91
C GLN A 398 -49.72 16.20 -9.31
N GLN A 399 -48.62 16.93 -9.47
CA GLN A 399 -48.64 18.32 -9.96
C GLN A 399 -49.27 18.44 -11.35
N MET A 400 -48.95 17.52 -12.28
CA MET A 400 -49.57 17.52 -13.61
C MET A 400 -51.07 17.21 -13.56
N ARG A 401 -51.51 16.29 -12.70
CA ARG A 401 -52.93 16.01 -12.49
C ARG A 401 -53.67 17.22 -11.92
N ALA A 402 -53.09 17.89 -10.92
CA ALA A 402 -53.64 19.11 -10.34
C ALA A 402 -53.76 20.26 -11.34
N ARG A 403 -52.74 20.45 -12.21
CA ARG A 403 -52.80 21.43 -13.32
C ARG A 403 -53.85 21.09 -14.38
N SER A 404 -54.13 19.81 -14.64
CA SER A 404 -55.20 19.41 -15.57
C SER A 404 -56.61 19.59 -14.97
N ALA A 405 -56.75 19.47 -13.65
CA ALA A 405 -58.02 19.64 -12.95
C ALA A 405 -58.39 21.12 -12.71
N GLY A 406 -57.41 22.03 -12.68
CA GLY A 406 -57.64 23.48 -12.54
C GLY A 406 -57.98 24.22 -13.84
N GLY A 407 -58.07 23.50 -14.97
CA GLY A 407 -58.32 24.08 -16.29
C GLY A 407 -59.77 23.93 -16.77
N CYS A 408 -60.76 24.40 -16.00
CA CYS A 408 -62.09 24.72 -16.53
C CYS A 408 -62.84 25.62 -15.54
N CYS A 409 -62.71 26.93 -15.74
CA CYS A 409 -63.69 27.97 -15.39
C CYS A 409 -63.17 29.30 -15.95
N ILE A 410 -63.44 29.54 -17.24
CA ILE A 410 -63.60 30.90 -17.74
C ILE A 410 -65.06 30.96 -18.16
N LEU A 411 -65.85 31.68 -17.37
CA LEU A 411 -67.23 32.09 -17.66
C LEU A 411 -67.24 33.20 -18.71
#